data_AF-A0A1F2W9M5-F1
#
_entry.id   AF-A0A1F2W9M5-F1
#
_cell.length_a   1.000
_cell.length_b   1.000
_cell.length_c   1.000
_cell.angle_alpha   90.00
_cell.angle_beta   90.00
_cell.angle_gamma   90.00
#
_symmetry.space_group_name_H-M   'P 1'
#
loop_
_entity.id
_entity.type
_entity.pdbx_description
1 polymer ?
#
loop_
_entity_poly.entity_id
_entity_poly.type
_entity_poly.pdbx_seq_one_letter_code
_entity_poly.pdbx_strand_id
1 'polypeptide(L)'
;MEENIPDKLEAYLRDLEERYKYYYELERDKEISGLKVDIFALSSTEHFRQVLTKNIKVDQHYTKEYAIVKAEKRFVDKNEVEEFSKYLKSLINKPFTPSVNIMSTIINGVLISTSGFSEEAVNFTKKFKFSKSFWLGIKGWCDIRLILVDLKEEKLYSNQKGEEVLSAYKIKSSSGGDKT
;
A
#
# COMPACT_ATOMS: atom_id res chain seq x y z
N MET A 1 29.41 15.91 5.56
CA MET A 1 28.13 16.59 5.85
C MET A 1 27.13 15.48 6.06
N GLU A 2 26.80 15.20 7.32
CA GLU A 2 25.62 14.39 7.63
C GLU A 2 24.42 15.22 7.20
N GLU A 3 23.82 14.87 6.06
CA GLU A 3 22.49 15.36 5.73
C GLU A 3 21.57 15.00 6.89
N ASN A 4 20.80 15.99 7.36
CA ASN A 4 19.92 15.84 8.49
C ASN A 4 18.81 14.82 8.11
N ILE A 5 19.04 13.55 8.40
CA ILE A 5 18.15 12.40 8.15
C ILE A 5 16.70 12.63 8.62
N PRO A 6 16.40 13.44 9.68
CA PRO A 6 15.02 13.78 10.04
C PRO A 6 14.19 14.42 8.92
N ASP A 7 14.81 15.12 7.97
CA ASP A 7 14.10 15.87 6.92
C ASP A 7 13.72 15.01 5.70
N LYS A 8 14.49 13.97 5.38
CA LYS A 8 14.24 13.14 4.18
C LYS A 8 12.97 12.31 4.30
N LEU A 9 12.71 11.74 5.48
CA LEU A 9 11.51 10.93 5.72
C LEU A 9 10.25 11.78 5.65
N GLU A 10 10.22 12.90 6.37
CA GLU A 10 9.06 13.79 6.40
C GLU A 10 8.78 14.38 5.01
N ALA A 11 9.84 14.78 4.28
CA ALA A 11 9.70 15.23 2.89
C ALA A 11 9.09 14.15 1.99
N TYR A 12 9.53 12.90 2.11
CA TYR A 12 8.99 11.78 1.34
C TYR A 12 7.52 11.47 1.69
N LEU A 13 7.18 11.51 2.99
CA LEU A 13 5.80 11.30 3.44
C LEU A 13 4.87 12.41 2.92
N ARG A 14 5.29 13.68 2.98
CA ARG A 14 4.53 14.80 2.40
C ARG A 14 4.34 14.64 0.89
N ASP A 15 5.37 14.18 0.19
CA ASP A 15 5.25 13.89 -1.25
C ASP A 15 4.27 12.75 -1.55
N LEU A 16 4.19 11.72 -0.69
CA LEU A 16 3.17 10.69 -0.78
C LEU A 16 1.76 11.26 -0.54
N GLU A 17 1.58 12.09 0.47
CA GLU A 17 0.29 12.75 0.75
C GLU A 17 -0.19 13.60 -0.42
N GLU A 18 0.72 14.39 -1.01
CA GLU A 18 0.44 15.22 -2.18
C GLU A 18 0.02 14.39 -3.40
N ARG A 19 0.54 13.17 -3.56
CA ARG A 19 0.10 12.23 -4.60
C ARG A 19 -1.24 11.60 -4.27
N TYR A 20 -1.48 11.26 -3.00
CA TYR A 20 -2.72 10.61 -2.58
C TYR A 20 -3.94 11.53 -2.58
N LYS A 21 -3.80 12.81 -2.21
CA LYS A 21 -4.95 13.72 -2.02
C LYS A 21 -5.87 13.87 -3.24
N TYR A 22 -5.38 13.57 -4.44
CA TYR A 22 -6.17 13.63 -5.67
C TYR A 22 -7.12 12.45 -5.85
N TYR A 23 -6.83 11.32 -5.20
CA TYR A 23 -7.53 10.04 -5.43
C TYR A 23 -8.03 9.37 -4.15
N TYR A 24 -7.53 9.79 -2.98
CA TYR A 24 -7.78 9.15 -1.70
C TYR A 24 -8.26 10.16 -0.66
N GLU A 25 -9.15 9.70 0.21
CA GLU A 25 -9.37 10.28 1.53
C GLU A 25 -8.18 9.90 2.42
N LEU A 26 -7.54 10.87 3.07
CA LEU A 26 -6.27 10.68 3.78
C LEU A 26 -6.38 11.02 5.27
N GLU A 27 -5.78 10.18 6.11
CA GLU A 27 -5.60 10.39 7.54
C GLU A 27 -4.15 10.12 7.94
N ARG A 28 -3.55 11.05 8.69
CA ARG A 28 -2.21 10.91 9.27
C ARG A 28 -2.25 10.23 10.62
N ASP A 29 -1.17 9.54 10.97
CA ASP A 29 -0.91 9.08 12.33
C ASP A 29 -2.05 8.20 12.91
N LYS A 30 -2.74 7.46 12.05
CA LYS A 30 -3.96 6.72 12.39
C LYS A 30 -3.62 5.40 13.09
N GLU A 31 -4.35 5.10 14.15
CA GLU A 31 -4.30 3.77 14.76
C GLU A 31 -5.36 2.86 14.14
N ILE A 32 -4.94 1.68 13.67
CA ILE A 32 -5.84 0.67 13.10
C ILE A 32 -5.46 -0.67 13.70
N SER A 33 -6.42 -1.34 14.35
CA SER A 33 -6.21 -2.66 14.97
C SER A 33 -4.97 -2.73 15.87
N GLY A 34 -4.67 -1.67 16.63
CA GLY A 34 -3.56 -1.60 17.58
C GLY A 34 -2.20 -1.23 16.99
N LEU A 35 -2.11 -0.95 15.68
CA LEU A 35 -0.89 -0.41 15.06
C LEU A 35 -1.11 1.03 14.61
N LYS A 36 -0.23 1.93 15.01
CA LYS A 36 -0.18 3.30 14.50
C LYS A 36 0.56 3.31 13.15
N VAL A 37 -0.08 3.86 12.12
CA VAL A 37 0.47 4.01 10.77
C VAL A 37 0.63 5.49 10.45
N ASP A 38 1.67 5.84 9.67
CA ASP A 38 2.01 7.22 9.35
C ASP A 38 0.99 7.84 8.38
N ILE A 39 0.58 7.08 7.37
CA ILE A 39 -0.47 7.47 6.43
C ILE A 39 -1.45 6.32 6.27
N PHE A 40 -2.73 6.62 6.47
CA PHE A 40 -3.86 5.84 6.00
C PHE A 40 -4.54 6.58 4.86
N ALA A 41 -4.70 5.95 3.71
CA ALA A 41 -5.41 6.52 2.58
C ALA A 41 -6.42 5.52 2.00
N LEU A 42 -7.63 5.99 1.67
CA LEU A 42 -8.73 5.20 1.14
C LEU A 42 -9.27 5.79 -0.15
N SER A 43 -9.32 4.99 -1.22
CA SER A 43 -10.05 5.30 -2.45
C SER A 43 -11.17 4.29 -2.68
N SER A 44 -12.24 4.75 -3.33
CA SER A 44 -13.35 3.90 -3.77
C SER A 44 -13.64 4.17 -5.23
N THR A 45 -13.47 3.16 -6.07
CA THR A 45 -13.75 3.24 -7.51
C THR A 45 -15.02 2.47 -7.84
N GLU A 46 -15.96 3.12 -8.51
CA GLU A 46 -17.22 2.51 -8.95
C GLU A 46 -17.06 1.85 -10.32
N HIS A 47 -17.60 0.64 -10.45
CA HIS A 47 -17.64 -0.11 -11.70
C HIS A 47 -19.06 -0.54 -12.03
N PHE A 48 -19.44 -0.41 -13.29
CA PHE A 48 -20.73 -0.86 -13.81
C PHE A 48 -20.56 -2.13 -14.63
N ARG A 49 -21.31 -3.19 -14.30
CA ARG A 49 -21.38 -4.41 -15.10
C ARG A 49 -22.76 -4.50 -15.74
N GLN A 50 -22.80 -4.63 -17.07
CA GLN A 50 -24.03 -4.99 -17.77
C GLN A 50 -24.25 -6.50 -17.67
N VAL A 51 -25.35 -6.92 -17.06
CA VAL A 51 -25.75 -8.33 -17.00
C VAL A 51 -26.85 -8.56 -18.05
N LEU A 52 -26.52 -9.31 -19.11
CA LEU A 52 -27.50 -9.76 -20.11
C LEU A 52 -28.38 -10.86 -19.53
N THR A 53 -29.39 -10.47 -18.77
CA THR A 53 -30.59 -11.28 -18.50
C THR A 53 -31.74 -10.82 -19.38
N LYS A 54 -32.86 -11.58 -19.43
CA LYS A 54 -34.08 -11.22 -20.21
C LYS A 54 -34.56 -9.77 -19.97
N ASN A 55 -34.22 -9.21 -18.80
CA ASN A 55 -34.21 -7.77 -18.51
C ASN A 55 -32.75 -7.36 -18.27
N ILE A 56 -32.21 -6.41 -19.04
CA ILE A 56 -30.85 -5.90 -18.82
C ILE A 56 -30.80 -5.26 -17.42
N LYS A 57 -29.97 -5.80 -16.52
CA LYS A 57 -29.70 -5.21 -15.21
C LYS A 57 -28.29 -4.65 -15.21
N VAL A 58 -28.16 -3.38 -14.80
CA VAL A 58 -26.87 -2.77 -14.49
C VAL A 58 -26.57 -3.09 -13.03
N ASP A 59 -25.46 -3.79 -12.80
CA ASP A 59 -24.99 -4.14 -11.46
C ASP A 59 -23.80 -3.24 -11.10
N GLN A 60 -23.87 -2.57 -9.96
CA GLN A 60 -22.83 -1.66 -9.44
C GLN A 60 -21.97 -2.42 -8.45
N HIS A 61 -20.64 -2.39 -8.66
CA HIS A 61 -19.70 -2.91 -7.68
C HIS A 61 -18.54 -1.94 -7.50
N TYR A 62 -17.99 -1.92 -6.28
CA TYR A 62 -16.90 -1.05 -5.89
C TYR A 62 -15.60 -1.82 -5.74
N THR A 63 -14.52 -1.17 -6.16
CA THR A 63 -13.16 -1.49 -5.70
C THR A 63 -12.80 -0.53 -4.58
N LYS A 64 -12.41 -1.07 -3.42
CA LYS A 64 -11.78 -0.28 -2.35
C LYS A 64 -10.29 -0.51 -2.33
N GLU A 65 -9.51 0.56 -2.35
CA GLU A 65 -8.07 0.48 -2.21
C GLU A 65 -7.62 1.25 -0.98
N TYR A 66 -6.84 0.57 -0.14
CA TYR A 66 -6.28 1.09 1.09
C TYR A 66 -4.77 1.20 0.93
N ALA A 67 -4.21 2.38 1.15
CA ALA A 67 -2.79 2.54 1.36
C ALA A 67 -2.50 2.64 2.86
N ILE A 68 -1.70 1.69 3.34
CA ILE A 68 -1.30 1.55 4.74
C ILE A 68 0.22 1.78 4.78
N VAL A 69 0.63 3.00 5.11
CA VAL A 69 2.03 3.42 5.11
C VAL A 69 2.57 3.46 6.53
N LYS A 70 3.63 2.69 6.78
CA LYS A 70 4.40 2.72 8.02
C LYS A 70 5.84 3.09 7.71
N ALA A 71 6.41 4.01 8.49
CA ALA A 71 7.78 4.42 8.37
C ALA A 71 8.59 4.03 9.61
N GLU A 72 9.86 3.67 9.37
CA GLU A 72 10.85 3.34 10.38
C GLU A 72 12.12 4.16 10.16
N LYS A 73 12.60 4.77 11.25
CA LYS A 73 13.86 5.53 11.23
C LYS A 73 15.10 4.65 11.41
N ARG A 74 14.91 3.33 11.49
CA ARG A 74 15.94 2.33 11.80
C ARG A 74 16.03 1.31 10.67
N PHE A 75 17.08 0.50 10.71
CA PHE A 75 17.21 -0.65 9.83
C PHE A 75 16.10 -1.66 10.17
N VAL A 76 15.45 -2.20 9.14
CA VAL A 76 14.31 -3.10 9.30
C VAL A 76 14.71 -4.51 8.86
N ASP A 77 14.54 -5.47 9.76
CA ASP A 77 14.87 -6.87 9.48
C ASP A 77 13.69 -7.63 8.84
N LYS A 78 13.93 -8.90 8.51
CA LYS A 78 12.90 -9.77 7.92
C LYS A 78 11.71 -10.00 8.85
N ASN A 79 11.94 -10.16 10.15
CA ASN A 79 10.87 -10.47 11.11
C ASN A 79 9.88 -9.31 11.18
N GLU A 80 10.36 -8.06 11.18
CA GLU A 80 9.52 -6.87 11.17
C GLU A 80 8.66 -6.79 9.88
N VAL A 81 9.21 -7.14 8.71
CA VAL A 81 8.44 -7.21 7.46
C VAL A 81 7.39 -8.33 7.50
N GLU A 82 7.71 -9.47 8.10
CA GLU A 82 6.77 -10.57 8.30
C GLU A 82 5.63 -10.18 9.25
N GLU A 83 5.93 -9.47 10.34
CA GLU A 83 4.96 -8.95 11.29
C GLU A 83 4.03 -7.93 10.66
N PHE A 84 4.59 -6.98 9.90
CA PHE A 84 3.79 -6.03 9.13
C PHE A 84 2.88 -6.76 8.13
N SER A 85 3.38 -7.79 7.46
CA SER A 85 2.59 -8.60 6.54
C SER A 85 1.47 -9.38 7.24
N LYS A 86 1.70 -9.91 8.45
CA LYS A 86 0.66 -10.55 9.28
C LYS A 86 -0.40 -9.55 9.71
N TYR A 87 0.03 -8.35 10.11
CA TYR A 87 -0.85 -7.24 10.44
C TYR A 87 -1.77 -6.88 9.25
N LEU A 88 -1.22 -6.68 8.05
CA LEU A 88 -2.03 -6.38 6.85
C LEU A 88 -3.07 -7.48 6.57
N LYS A 89 -2.69 -8.76 6.71
CA LYS A 89 -3.62 -9.89 6.56
C LYS A 89 -4.75 -9.87 7.60
N SER A 90 -4.48 -9.40 8.81
CA SER A 90 -5.48 -9.30 9.87
C SER A 90 -6.59 -8.29 9.52
N LEU A 91 -6.22 -7.20 8.82
CA LEU A 91 -7.15 -6.12 8.45
C LEU A 91 -8.24 -6.57 7.47
N ILE A 92 -8.01 -7.65 6.73
CA ILE A 92 -8.95 -8.14 5.70
C ILE A 92 -10.21 -8.70 6.35
N ASN A 93 -10.08 -9.42 7.46
CA ASN A 93 -11.25 -10.01 8.13
C ASN A 93 -12.06 -8.98 8.90
N LYS A 94 -11.41 -7.90 9.38
CA LYS A 94 -11.98 -6.62 9.84
C LYS A 94 -10.84 -5.59 9.90
N PRO A 95 -11.03 -4.32 9.48
CA PRO A 95 -12.27 -3.72 8.99
C PRO A 95 -12.48 -3.78 7.46
N PHE A 96 -11.56 -4.37 6.69
CA PHE A 96 -11.57 -4.28 5.21
C PHE A 96 -12.20 -5.49 4.51
N THR A 97 -13.26 -6.06 5.08
CA THR A 97 -13.89 -7.25 4.50
C THR A 97 -14.65 -6.91 3.22
N PRO A 98 -14.34 -7.58 2.09
CA PRO A 98 -15.12 -7.48 0.86
C PRO A 98 -16.59 -7.88 1.07
N SER A 99 -17.47 -7.40 0.20
CA SER A 99 -18.90 -7.73 0.22
C SER A 99 -19.44 -7.80 -1.20
N VAL A 100 -20.70 -8.22 -1.37
CA VAL A 100 -21.35 -8.24 -2.70
C VAL A 100 -21.31 -6.88 -3.42
N ASN A 101 -21.30 -5.78 -2.67
CA ASN A 101 -21.18 -4.43 -3.22
C ASN A 101 -19.71 -4.01 -3.37
N ILE A 102 -18.78 -4.56 -2.58
CA ILE A 102 -17.34 -4.26 -2.62
C ILE A 102 -16.62 -5.53 -3.10
N MET A 103 -16.59 -5.72 -4.42
CA MET A 103 -16.07 -6.94 -5.04
C MET A 103 -14.56 -7.06 -4.97
N SER A 104 -13.85 -5.93 -5.05
CA SER A 104 -12.40 -5.92 -4.99
C SER A 104 -11.94 -5.08 -3.82
N THR A 105 -11.07 -5.65 -2.99
CA THR A 105 -10.34 -4.91 -1.97
C THR A 105 -8.84 -5.06 -2.21
N ILE A 106 -8.13 -3.95 -2.20
CA ILE A 106 -6.68 -3.93 -2.38
C ILE A 106 -6.07 -3.25 -1.18
N ILE A 107 -5.06 -3.88 -0.58
CA ILE A 107 -4.24 -3.27 0.46
C ILE A 107 -2.84 -3.05 -0.11
N ASN A 108 -2.46 -1.80 -0.32
CA ASN A 108 -1.08 -1.37 -0.52
C ASN A 108 -0.43 -1.23 0.86
N GLY A 109 0.28 -2.27 1.30
CA GLY A 109 1.09 -2.22 2.50
C GLY A 109 2.47 -1.66 2.17
N VAL A 110 2.78 -0.48 2.68
CA VAL A 110 4.01 0.25 2.34
C VAL A 110 4.83 0.40 3.62
N LEU A 111 6.02 -0.19 3.63
CA LEU A 111 6.97 -0.05 4.73
C LEU A 111 8.16 0.76 4.25
N ILE A 112 8.43 1.88 4.92
CA ILE A 112 9.50 2.82 4.58
C ILE A 112 10.61 2.69 5.62
N SER A 113 11.86 2.64 5.19
CA SER A 113 13.01 2.67 6.09
C SER A 113 14.00 3.75 5.68
N THR A 114 14.44 4.57 6.64
CA THR A 114 15.53 5.54 6.43
C THR A 114 16.91 4.94 6.51
N SER A 115 17.03 3.71 7.02
CA SER A 115 18.33 3.03 7.19
C SER A 115 18.44 1.77 6.33
N GLY A 116 17.41 1.48 5.55
CA GLY A 116 17.30 0.33 4.65
C GLY A 116 16.75 -0.93 5.29
N PHE A 117 16.82 -2.02 4.52
CA PHE A 117 16.28 -3.33 4.86
C PHE A 117 17.34 -4.43 4.77
N SER A 118 17.14 -5.52 5.49
CA SER A 118 17.96 -6.73 5.30
C SER A 118 17.69 -7.39 3.96
N GLU A 119 18.68 -8.12 3.43
CA GLU A 119 18.52 -8.84 2.16
C GLU A 119 17.41 -9.91 2.27
N GLU A 120 17.29 -10.54 3.43
CA GLU A 120 16.23 -11.50 3.73
C GLU A 120 14.85 -10.85 3.75
N ALA A 121 14.73 -9.61 4.22
CA ALA A 121 13.49 -8.82 4.21
C ALA A 121 13.06 -8.49 2.77
N VAL A 122 14.02 -8.07 1.93
CA VAL A 122 13.80 -7.82 0.50
C VAL A 122 13.40 -9.11 -0.22
N ASN A 123 14.11 -10.20 0.03
CA ASN A 123 13.82 -11.51 -0.58
C ASN A 123 12.48 -12.07 -0.13
N PHE A 124 12.11 -11.89 1.13
CA PHE A 124 10.77 -12.22 1.64
C PHE A 124 9.70 -11.43 0.88
N THR A 125 9.87 -10.12 0.76
CA THR A 125 8.92 -9.23 0.05
C THR A 125 8.70 -9.68 -1.38
N LYS A 126 9.78 -9.91 -2.14
CA LYS A 126 9.69 -10.38 -3.55
C LYS A 126 8.90 -11.68 -3.69
N LYS A 127 9.03 -12.59 -2.72
CA LYS A 127 8.35 -13.90 -2.70
C LYS A 127 6.95 -13.85 -2.09
N PHE A 128 6.58 -12.77 -1.40
CA PHE A 128 5.31 -12.65 -0.70
C PHE A 128 4.12 -12.75 -1.68
N LYS A 129 3.20 -13.66 -1.42
CA LYS A 129 1.97 -13.79 -2.20
C LYS A 129 0.78 -13.84 -1.27
N PHE A 130 -0.20 -13.00 -1.53
CA PHE A 130 -1.46 -13.04 -0.79
C PHE A 130 -2.60 -12.58 -1.67
N SER A 131 -3.60 -13.47 -1.78
CA SER A 131 -4.91 -13.21 -2.34
C SER A 131 -5.91 -14.06 -1.56
N LYS A 132 -7.06 -13.49 -1.22
CA LYS A 132 -8.12 -14.20 -0.48
C LYS A 132 -9.47 -13.90 -1.11
N SER A 133 -10.11 -14.94 -1.64
CA SER A 133 -11.50 -14.87 -2.10
C SER A 133 -12.48 -15.19 -0.98
N PHE A 134 -13.61 -14.49 -0.96
CA PHE A 134 -14.67 -14.68 0.01
C PHE A 134 -15.85 -15.38 -0.64
N TRP A 135 -16.31 -16.47 -0.04
CA TRP A 135 -17.38 -17.32 -0.57
C TRP A 135 -17.15 -17.75 -2.02
N LEU A 136 -16.00 -18.37 -2.30
CA LEU A 136 -15.58 -18.76 -3.65
C LEU A 136 -15.54 -17.59 -4.67
N GLY A 137 -15.42 -16.35 -4.17
CA GLY A 137 -15.40 -15.12 -4.98
C GLY A 137 -16.75 -14.40 -5.05
N ILE A 138 -17.84 -15.01 -4.57
CA ILE A 138 -19.19 -14.42 -4.58
C ILE A 138 -19.25 -13.16 -3.70
N LYS A 139 -18.50 -13.10 -2.61
CA LYS A 139 -18.40 -11.91 -1.74
C LYS A 139 -17.17 -11.07 -2.05
N GLY A 140 -16.55 -11.27 -3.21
CA GLY A 140 -15.37 -10.54 -3.64
C GLY A 140 -14.06 -11.18 -3.21
N TRP A 141 -12.97 -10.47 -3.47
CA TRP A 141 -11.61 -10.88 -3.15
C TRP A 141 -10.81 -9.72 -2.56
N CYS A 142 -9.76 -10.08 -1.83
CA CYS A 142 -8.78 -9.14 -1.31
C CYS A 142 -7.37 -9.53 -1.75
N ASP A 143 -6.61 -8.54 -2.21
CA ASP A 143 -5.20 -8.69 -2.53
C ASP A 143 -4.34 -7.80 -1.63
N ILE A 144 -3.11 -8.25 -1.33
CA ILE A 144 -2.08 -7.41 -0.70
C ILE A 144 -0.95 -7.17 -1.70
N ARG A 145 -0.66 -5.89 -1.91
CA ARG A 145 0.55 -5.39 -2.57
C ARG A 145 1.50 -4.94 -1.46
N LEU A 146 2.62 -5.63 -1.29
CA LEU A 146 3.62 -5.30 -0.27
C LEU A 146 4.76 -4.55 -0.94
N ILE A 147 5.03 -3.33 -0.48
CA ILE A 147 6.04 -2.43 -1.00
C ILE A 147 7.01 -2.05 0.12
N LEU A 148 8.31 -2.15 -0.15
CA LEU A 148 9.37 -1.59 0.68
C LEU A 148 9.97 -0.38 -0.02
N VAL A 149 10.12 0.70 0.74
CA VAL A 149 10.78 1.94 0.29
C VAL A 149 12.05 2.13 1.10
N ASP A 150 13.19 1.89 0.49
CA ASP A 150 14.50 2.10 1.07
C ASP A 150 14.97 3.52 0.74
N LEU A 151 14.86 4.44 1.71
CA LEU A 151 15.29 5.83 1.52
C LEU A 151 16.81 6.01 1.65
N LYS A 152 17.53 5.04 2.23
CA LYS A 152 18.99 5.08 2.34
C LYS A 152 19.61 4.80 0.98
N GLU A 153 19.16 3.73 0.34
CA GLU A 153 19.69 3.25 -0.94
C GLU A 153 18.89 3.76 -2.15
N GLU A 154 17.80 4.50 -1.89
CA GLU A 154 16.84 5.01 -2.88
C GLU A 154 16.25 3.92 -3.78
N LYS A 155 15.94 2.77 -3.17
CA LYS A 155 15.43 1.58 -3.87
C LYS A 155 14.01 1.26 -3.45
N LEU A 156 13.27 0.71 -4.39
CA LEU A 156 11.94 0.16 -4.16
C LEU A 156 11.97 -1.34 -4.37
N TYR A 157 11.25 -2.06 -3.52
CA TYR A 157 11.06 -3.49 -3.65
C TYR A 157 9.58 -3.81 -3.48
N SER A 158 9.08 -4.78 -4.22
CA SER A 158 7.71 -5.22 -4.03
C SER A 158 7.52 -6.69 -4.31
N ASN A 159 6.36 -7.21 -3.92
CA ASN A 159 5.90 -8.49 -4.43
C ASN A 159 5.33 -8.34 -5.84
N GLN A 160 5.09 -9.46 -6.54
CA GLN A 160 4.61 -9.45 -7.93
C GLN A 160 3.39 -8.53 -8.19
N LYS A 161 2.40 -8.49 -7.29
CA LYS A 161 1.24 -7.59 -7.44
C LYS A 161 1.57 -6.13 -7.16
N GLY A 162 2.57 -5.85 -6.32
CA GLY A 162 3.02 -4.49 -5.99
C GLY A 162 3.73 -3.78 -7.14
N GLU A 163 4.27 -4.53 -8.11
CA GLU A 163 4.92 -3.97 -9.30
C GLU A 163 3.95 -3.07 -10.11
N GLU A 164 2.64 -3.36 -10.06
CA GLU A 164 1.59 -2.58 -10.72
C GLU A 164 1.52 -1.12 -10.23
N VAL A 165 1.95 -0.85 -8.99
CA VAL A 165 1.86 0.48 -8.34
C VAL A 165 3.21 1.04 -7.94
N LEU A 166 4.31 0.34 -8.23
CA LEU A 166 5.65 0.71 -7.74
C LEU A 166 6.07 2.12 -8.20
N SER A 167 5.63 2.54 -9.38
CA SER A 167 5.88 3.89 -9.92
C SER A 167 5.30 5.00 -9.05
N ALA A 168 4.19 4.75 -8.36
CA ALA A 168 3.56 5.71 -7.45
C ALA A 168 4.39 5.97 -6.19
N TYR A 169 5.34 5.08 -5.86
CA TYR A 169 6.21 5.16 -4.70
C TYR A 169 7.64 5.63 -5.02
N LYS A 170 7.93 6.01 -6.28
CA LYS A 170 9.24 6.52 -6.67
C LYS A 170 9.70 7.66 -5.76
N ILE A 171 10.97 7.57 -5.38
CA ILE A 171 11.68 8.60 -4.62
C ILE A 171 12.12 9.65 -5.64
N LYS A 172 11.69 10.90 -5.44
CA LYS A 172 12.14 12.01 -6.29
C LYS A 172 13.60 12.30 -5.96
N SER A 173 14.49 12.24 -6.95
CA SER A 173 15.87 12.69 -6.77
C SER A 173 15.89 14.21 -6.62
N SER A 174 16.60 14.73 -5.61
CA SER A 174 16.84 16.16 -5.40
C SER A 174 17.75 16.80 -6.46
N SER A 175 18.25 16.02 -7.42
CA SER A 175 19.11 16.48 -8.51
C SER A 175 18.30 16.79 -9.77
N GLY A 176 17.79 18.01 -9.86
CA GLY A 176 17.07 18.53 -11.03
C GLY A 176 17.04 20.05 -11.02
N GLY A 177 18.18 20.69 -10.74
CA GLY A 177 18.38 22.06 -11.16
C GLY A 177 18.46 22.05 -12.69
N ASP A 178 17.41 22.51 -13.36
CA ASP A 178 17.47 22.87 -14.77
C ASP A 178 18.66 23.81 -14.95
N LYS A 179 19.71 23.27 -15.56
CA LYS A 179 20.67 24.09 -16.28
C LYS A 179 20.17 24.14 -17.72
N THR A 180 19.82 25.37 -18.10
CA THR A 180 19.59 25.93 -19.44
C THR A 180 18.33 25.51 -20.18
#